data_AF-A0A961D4H5-F1
#
_entry.id   AF-A0A961D4H5-F1
#
_cell.length_a   1.000
_cell.length_b   1.000
_cell.length_c   1.000
_cell.angle_alpha   90.00
_cell.angle_beta   90.00
_cell.angle_gamma   90.00
#
_symmetry.space_group_name_H-M   'P 1'
#
loop_
_entity.id
_entity.type
_entity.pdbx_description
1 polymer ?
#
loop_
_entity_poly.entity_id
_entity_poly.type
_entity_poly.pdbx_seq_one_letter_code
_entity_poly.pdbx_strand_id
1 'polypeptide(L)'
;AFTVMVRNAIFRRVRAAAFDRLDELVALDGAHGFGEQEWADALDAYFAEYDSMGTGAAARSAALLRIDPGAGEWRFRQVLDDPAGDHDWAIEGVVDLAASEEAGDAVIRVKRVGPFA
;
A
#
# COMPACT_ATOMS: atom_id res chain seq x y z
N ALA A 1 3.45 1.67 -19.44
CA ALA A 1 4.64 2.00 -18.64
C ALA A 1 4.26 2.49 -17.25
N PHE A 2 3.51 3.59 -17.12
CA PHE A 2 3.16 4.20 -15.82
C PHE A 2 2.43 3.27 -14.83
N THR A 3 1.39 2.53 -15.26
CA THR A 3 0.67 1.59 -14.39
C THR A 3 1.58 0.50 -13.80
N VAL A 4 2.66 0.12 -14.48
CA VAL A 4 3.64 -0.84 -13.95
C VAL A 4 4.44 -0.22 -12.80
N MET A 5 4.85 1.05 -12.93
CA MET A 5 5.52 1.80 -11.87
C MET A 5 4.61 1.96 -10.65
N VAL A 6 3.34 2.35 -10.86
CA VAL A 6 2.33 2.42 -9.79
C VAL A 6 2.19 1.09 -9.06
N ARG A 7 2.01 -0.02 -9.78
CA ARG A 7 1.92 -1.36 -9.17
C ARG A 7 3.17 -1.74 -8.39
N ASN A 8 4.36 -1.39 -8.88
CA ASN A 8 5.62 -1.62 -8.18
C ASN A 8 5.71 -0.78 -6.88
N ALA A 9 5.35 0.50 -6.96
CA ALA A 9 5.39 1.42 -5.83
C ALA A 9 4.40 1.01 -4.72
N ILE A 10 3.18 0.61 -5.08
CA ILE A 10 2.19 0.08 -4.13
C ILE A 10 2.72 -1.21 -3.49
N PHE A 11 3.18 -2.16 -4.30
CA PHE A 11 3.65 -3.46 -3.78
C PHE A 11 4.94 -3.37 -2.95
N ARG A 12 5.73 -2.30 -3.13
CA ARG A 12 6.87 -2.01 -2.25
C ARG A 12 6.43 -1.82 -0.80
N ARG A 13 5.29 -1.17 -0.57
CA ARG A 13 4.71 -0.98 0.78
C ARG A 13 4.24 -2.30 1.38
N VAL A 14 3.56 -3.15 0.60
CA VAL A 14 3.18 -4.51 1.03
C VAL A 14 4.39 -5.30 1.50
N ARG A 15 5.49 -5.30 0.72
CA ARG A 15 6.72 -6.01 1.11
C ARG A 15 7.36 -5.42 2.36
N ALA A 16 7.44 -4.10 2.47
CA ALA A 16 8.02 -3.47 3.65
C ALA A 16 7.18 -3.78 4.90
N ALA A 17 5.85 -3.70 4.81
CA ALA A 17 4.91 -4.09 5.86
C ALA A 17 5.05 -5.56 6.26
N ALA A 18 5.08 -6.48 5.30
CA ALA A 18 5.20 -7.92 5.57
C ALA A 18 6.51 -8.33 6.27
N PHE A 19 7.56 -7.52 6.14
CA PHE A 19 8.86 -7.75 6.77
C PHE A 19 9.14 -6.80 7.92
N ASP A 20 8.12 -6.10 8.43
CA ASP A 20 8.20 -5.15 9.54
C ASP A 20 9.31 -4.08 9.35
N ARG A 21 9.46 -3.59 8.13
CA ARG A 21 10.44 -2.56 7.76
C ARG A 21 9.83 -1.18 7.93
N LEU A 22 9.56 -0.81 9.18
CA LEU A 22 8.94 0.46 9.53
C LEU A 22 9.75 1.65 9.02
N ASP A 23 11.07 1.60 9.08
CA ASP A 23 11.97 2.62 8.56
C ASP A 23 11.80 2.86 7.04
N GLU A 24 11.65 1.79 6.26
CA GLU A 24 11.38 1.88 4.82
C GLU A 24 10.00 2.50 4.55
N LEU A 25 8.98 2.12 5.31
CA LEU A 25 7.64 2.67 5.20
C LEU A 25 7.59 4.17 5.53
N VAL A 26 8.27 4.59 6.59
CA VAL A 26 8.43 6.01 6.97
C VAL A 26 9.16 6.79 5.89
N ALA A 27 10.22 6.23 5.32
CA ALA A 27 10.94 6.86 4.22
C ALA A 27 10.08 7.02 2.96
N LEU A 28 9.14 6.09 2.73
CA LEU A 28 8.25 6.11 1.56
C LEU A 28 7.08 7.07 1.71
N ASP A 29 6.49 7.15 2.90
CA ASP A 29 5.17 7.79 3.08
C ASP A 29 5.16 8.90 4.14
N GLY A 30 6.18 8.99 5.00
CA GLY A 30 6.21 9.95 6.09
C GLY A 30 6.17 11.41 5.62
N ALA A 31 6.89 11.74 4.55
CA ALA A 31 6.83 13.06 3.93
C ALA A 31 5.45 13.37 3.29
N HIS A 32 4.61 12.36 3.12
CA HIS A 32 3.26 12.45 2.55
C HIS A 32 2.14 12.34 3.59
N GLY A 33 2.50 12.30 4.87
CA GLY A 33 1.57 12.36 6.00
C GLY A 33 1.08 11.00 6.52
N PHE A 34 1.67 9.88 6.08
CA PHE A 34 1.46 8.57 6.69
C PHE A 34 2.81 8.10 7.24
N GLY A 35 3.10 8.51 8.47
CA GLY A 35 4.41 8.43 9.09
C GLY A 35 4.59 7.21 9.98
N GLU A 36 5.54 7.33 10.91
CA GLU A 36 5.95 6.22 11.77
C GLU A 36 4.81 5.72 12.63
N GLN A 37 4.08 6.64 13.28
CA GLN A 37 2.98 6.28 14.15
C GLN A 37 1.84 5.60 13.38
N GLU A 38 1.44 6.15 12.22
CA GLU A 38 0.34 5.58 11.43
C GLU A 38 0.67 4.18 10.88
N TRP A 39 1.92 3.97 10.45
CA TRP A 39 2.37 2.64 10.04
C TRP A 39 2.49 1.68 11.21
N ALA A 40 3.10 2.09 12.32
CA ALA A 40 3.26 1.25 13.50
C ALA A 40 1.89 0.79 14.03
N ASP A 41 0.94 1.71 14.20
CA ASP A 41 -0.41 1.39 14.68
C ASP A 41 -1.14 0.42 13.75
N ALA A 42 -0.99 0.61 12.43
CA ALA A 42 -1.63 -0.26 11.44
C ALA A 42 -1.00 -1.66 11.39
N LEU A 43 0.32 -1.77 11.49
CA LEU A 43 1.02 -3.05 11.50
C LEU A 43 0.75 -3.80 12.81
N ASP A 44 0.81 -3.13 13.95
CA ASP A 44 0.47 -3.72 15.25
C ASP A 44 -0.95 -4.29 15.24
N ALA A 45 -1.91 -3.54 14.69
CA ALA A 45 -3.29 -3.98 14.60
C ALA A 45 -3.47 -5.15 13.62
N TYR A 46 -2.79 -5.15 12.47
CA TYR A 46 -2.81 -6.28 11.53
C TYR A 46 -2.20 -7.54 12.15
N PHE A 47 -1.03 -7.42 12.77
CA PHE A 47 -0.30 -8.54 13.35
C PHE A 47 -0.88 -9.04 14.68
N ALA A 48 -1.76 -8.27 15.32
CA ALA A 48 -2.59 -8.76 16.41
C ALA A 48 -3.65 -9.76 15.94
N GLU A 49 -4.06 -9.69 14.66
CA GLU A 49 -5.08 -10.56 14.05
C GLU A 49 -4.47 -11.71 13.24
N TYR A 50 -3.45 -11.42 12.43
CA TYR A 50 -2.82 -12.36 11.50
C TYR A 50 -1.32 -12.53 11.77
N ASP A 51 -0.80 -13.75 11.66
CA ASP A 51 0.61 -14.03 11.98
C ASP A 51 1.62 -13.62 10.89
N SER A 52 1.13 -13.34 9.69
CA SER A 52 1.94 -13.11 8.50
C SER A 52 1.19 -12.33 7.43
N MET A 53 1.93 -11.83 6.45
CA MET A 53 1.41 -11.11 5.30
C MET A 53 2.07 -11.64 4.03
N GLY A 54 1.25 -12.10 3.09
CA GLY A 54 1.69 -12.67 1.83
C GLY A 54 2.38 -11.64 0.93
N THR A 55 3.50 -12.04 0.33
CA THR A 55 4.23 -11.23 -0.68
C THR A 55 4.45 -11.99 -2.00
N GLY A 56 3.77 -13.12 -2.17
CA GLY A 56 3.89 -13.99 -3.33
C GLY A 56 3.13 -13.50 -4.57
N ALA A 57 2.96 -14.39 -5.55
CA ALA A 57 2.22 -14.07 -6.77
C ALA A 57 0.74 -13.75 -6.50
N ALA A 58 0.13 -14.37 -5.48
CA ALA A 58 -1.26 -14.12 -5.07
C ALA A 58 -1.45 -12.68 -4.56
N ALA A 59 -0.66 -12.27 -3.56
CA ALA A 59 -0.59 -10.90 -3.05
C ALA A 59 -0.43 -9.81 -4.14
N ARG A 60 0.25 -10.13 -5.23
CA ARG A 60 0.50 -9.21 -6.35
C ARG A 60 -0.53 -9.32 -7.48
N SER A 61 -1.49 -10.22 -7.35
CA SER A 61 -2.45 -10.51 -8.41
C SER A 61 -3.40 -9.33 -8.66
N ALA A 62 -3.99 -9.28 -9.85
CA ALA A 62 -4.98 -8.27 -10.17
C ALA A 62 -6.29 -8.41 -9.36
N ALA A 63 -6.49 -9.54 -8.66
CA ALA A 63 -7.65 -9.74 -7.80
C ALA A 63 -7.55 -8.92 -6.50
N LEU A 64 -6.34 -8.68 -6.01
CA LEU A 64 -6.07 -7.96 -4.76
C LEU A 64 -5.70 -6.49 -4.97
N LEU A 65 -5.69 -6.01 -6.21
CA LEU A 65 -5.38 -4.63 -6.52
C LEU A 65 -6.45 -3.99 -7.39
N ARG A 66 -7.13 -2.99 -6.84
CA ARG A 66 -8.01 -2.09 -7.56
C ARG A 66 -7.34 -0.74 -7.73
N ILE A 67 -7.39 -0.20 -8.94
CA ILE A 67 -6.99 1.17 -9.26
C ILE A 67 -8.17 1.82 -9.99
N ASP A 68 -8.68 2.93 -9.47
CA ASP A 68 -9.76 3.71 -10.05
C ASP A 68 -9.17 5.02 -10.60
N PRO A 69 -8.99 5.14 -11.93
CA PRO A 69 -8.41 6.34 -12.54
C PRO A 69 -9.32 7.56 -12.38
N GLY A 70 -8.73 8.72 -12.13
CA GLY A 70 -9.39 10.01 -12.07
C GLY A 70 -8.56 11.11 -12.76
N ALA A 71 -9.16 12.30 -12.88
CA ALA A 71 -8.45 13.49 -13.34
C ALA A 71 -7.56 14.01 -12.20
N GLY A 72 -6.25 14.04 -12.41
CA GLY A 72 -5.26 14.52 -11.44
C GLY A 72 -4.77 13.46 -10.44
N GLU A 73 -5.65 12.55 -10.00
CA GLU A 73 -5.27 11.48 -9.08
C GLU A 73 -5.94 10.14 -9.45
N TRP A 74 -5.23 9.03 -9.21
CA TRP A 74 -5.81 7.68 -9.28
C TRP A 74 -5.97 7.13 -7.86
N ARG A 75 -7.18 6.69 -7.49
CA ARG A 75 -7.38 6.00 -6.21
C ARG A 75 -6.93 4.55 -6.33
N PHE A 76 -6.39 3.98 -5.26
CA PHE A 76 -6.08 2.56 -5.22
C PHE A 76 -6.51 1.92 -3.90
N ARG A 77 -6.76 0.62 -3.98
CA ARG A 77 -6.89 -0.30 -2.84
C ARG A 77 -6.06 -1.54 -3.15
N GLN A 78 -5.06 -1.79 -2.32
CA GLN A 78 -4.27 -3.01 -2.30
C GLN A 78 -4.69 -3.83 -1.09
N VAL A 79 -5.42 -4.92 -1.33
CA VAL A 79 -5.80 -5.90 -0.33
C VAL A 79 -4.56 -6.66 0.14
N LEU A 80 -4.47 -6.88 1.45
CA LEU A 80 -3.38 -7.63 2.07
C LEU A 80 -3.74 -9.12 2.05
N ASP A 81 -2.78 -9.95 1.65
CA ASP A 81 -2.95 -11.40 1.52
C ASP A 81 -2.63 -12.05 2.86
N ASP A 82 -3.63 -12.17 3.73
CA ASP A 82 -3.52 -12.79 5.03
C ASP A 82 -3.50 -14.34 4.94
N PRO A 83 -2.96 -15.05 5.95
CA PRO A 83 -2.87 -16.51 5.96
C PRO A 83 -4.23 -17.24 6.03
N ALA A 84 -5.28 -16.58 6.53
CA ALA A 84 -6.62 -17.16 6.63
C ALA A 84 -7.39 -17.07 5.30
N GLY A 85 -6.96 -16.18 4.41
CA GLY A 85 -7.61 -15.88 3.14
C GLY A 85 -8.88 -15.03 3.31
N ASP A 86 -8.98 -14.29 4.41
CA ASP A 86 -10.14 -13.45 4.72
C ASP A 86 -10.17 -12.21 3.82
N HIS A 87 -9.00 -11.71 3.43
CA HIS A 87 -8.79 -10.62 2.47
C HIS A 87 -9.58 -9.36 2.83
N ASP A 88 -9.66 -9.05 4.11
CA ASP A 88 -10.45 -7.97 4.69
C ASP A 88 -9.61 -6.76 5.11
N TRP A 89 -8.28 -6.82 5.04
CA TRP A 89 -7.39 -5.68 5.24
C TRP A 89 -6.88 -5.09 3.93
N ALA A 90 -6.62 -3.77 3.90
CA ALA A 90 -5.98 -3.13 2.77
C ALA A 90 -5.13 -1.91 3.10
N ILE A 91 -4.22 -1.60 2.19
CA ILE A 91 -3.60 -0.28 2.01
C ILE A 91 -4.42 0.49 0.98
N GLU A 92 -4.91 1.66 1.37
CA GLU A 92 -5.70 2.55 0.52
C GLU A 92 -5.02 3.91 0.38
N GLY A 93 -5.12 4.49 -0.81
CA GLY A 93 -4.54 5.80 -1.05
C GLY A 93 -4.76 6.32 -2.46
N VAL A 94 -3.91 7.28 -2.85
CA VAL A 94 -3.92 7.89 -4.17
C VAL A 94 -2.55 7.87 -4.82
N VAL A 95 -2.55 7.89 -6.16
CA VAL A 95 -1.40 8.22 -7.00
C VAL A 95 -1.59 9.67 -7.46
N ASP A 96 -0.65 10.54 -7.12
CA ASP A 96 -0.65 11.95 -7.52
C ASP A 96 -0.01 12.08 -8.91
N LEU A 97 -0.80 12.36 -9.94
CA LEU A 97 -0.32 12.30 -11.33
C LEU A 97 0.62 13.45 -11.67
N ALA A 98 0.34 14.65 -11.17
CA ALA A 98 1.19 15.82 -11.41
C ALA A 98 2.55 15.64 -10.72
N ALA A 99 2.55 15.23 -9.46
CA ALA A 99 3.79 14.94 -8.75
C ALA A 99 4.55 13.77 -9.38
N SER A 100 3.84 12.75 -9.90
CA SER A 100 4.47 11.63 -10.58
C SER A 100 5.12 12.02 -11.91
N GLU A 101 4.51 12.95 -12.65
CA GLU A 101 5.09 13.51 -13.88
C GLU A 101 6.37 14.31 -13.58
N GLU A 102 6.33 15.18 -12.57
CA GLU A 102 7.50 15.95 -12.13
C GLU A 102 8.64 15.07 -11.63
N ALA A 103 8.33 14.02 -10.87
CA ALA A 103 9.32 13.11 -10.29
C ALA A 103 9.85 12.06 -11.30
N GLY A 104 9.12 11.79 -12.38
CA GLY A 104 9.41 10.70 -13.31
C GLY A 104 9.19 9.29 -12.74
N ASP A 105 8.54 9.17 -11.57
CA ASP A 105 8.18 7.91 -10.90
C ASP A 105 6.81 8.05 -10.21
N ALA A 106 6.19 6.94 -9.82
CA ALA A 106 4.88 6.95 -9.17
C ALA A 106 4.94 7.55 -7.75
N VAL A 107 4.31 8.71 -7.56
CA VAL A 107 4.14 9.35 -6.26
C VAL A 107 2.85 8.82 -5.62
N ILE A 108 3.02 8.03 -4.57
CA ILE A 108 1.93 7.41 -3.80
C ILE A 108 1.70 8.22 -2.51
N ARG A 109 0.44 8.44 -2.17
CA ARG A 109 0.02 9.01 -0.89
C ARG A 109 -0.92 8.04 -0.21
N VAL A 110 -0.40 7.29 0.77
CA VAL A 110 -1.23 6.40 1.60
C VAL A 110 -2.19 7.25 2.44
N LYS A 111 -3.43 6.77 2.55
CA LYS A 111 -4.51 7.44 3.31
C LYS A 111 -5.03 6.59 4.45
N ARG A 112 -4.98 5.26 4.31
CA ARG A 112 -5.43 4.32 5.33
C ARG A 112 -4.74 2.98 5.14
N VAL A 113 -4.47 2.33 6.26
CA VAL A 113 -4.16 0.90 6.33
C VAL A 113 -5.06 0.32 7.43
N GLY A 114 -5.83 -0.71 7.13
CA GLY A 114 -6.82 -1.23 8.07
C GLY A 114 -7.83 -2.20 7.46
N PRO A 115 -8.72 -2.77 8.28
CA PRO A 115 -9.80 -3.62 7.81
C PRO A 115 -10.82 -2.83 6.98
N PHE A 116 -11.59 -3.52 6.14
CA PHE A 116 -12.72 -2.94 5.42
C PHE A 116 -13.77 -2.44 6.40
N ALA A 117 -14.37 -1.30 6.07
CA ALA A 117 -15.50 -0.73 6.80
C ALA A 117 -16.83 -1.31 6.31
#